data_AF-A0A180GWZ3-F1
#
_entry.id   AF-A0A180GWZ3-F1
#
_cell.length_a   1.000
_cell.length_b   1.000
_cell.length_c   1.000
_cell.angle_alpha   90.00
_cell.angle_beta   90.00
_cell.angle_gamma   90.00
#
_symmetry.space_group_name_H-M   'P 1'
#
loop_
_entity.id
_entity.type
_entity.pdbx_description
1 polymer ?
#
loop_
_entity_poly.entity_id
_entity_poly.type
_entity_poly.pdbx_seq_one_letter_code
_entity_poly.pdbx_strand_id
1 'polypeptide(L)'
;MGHRQARIAKKDEFDNILDFFEAPTSKPTDKSTEPINYKCKWCKGNYQAHETTKGNLWAHRDGSTQAGKNAKGCINRNLAKKLGAKLPPSVAEKKLVDSQLKPGEAKQSGIAGFLEVKPTFVNRVLNQMLMIWQVRQALPWSRLQDPHLRATFLYTNLKAVLYG
;
A
#
# COMPACT_ATOMS: atom_id res chain seq x y z
N MET A 1 14.43 -13.23 1.73
CA MET A 1 15.60 -12.59 2.38
C MET A 1 15.79 -11.11 1.99
N GLY A 2 15.46 -10.65 0.77
CA GLY A 2 15.77 -9.28 0.30
C GLY A 2 15.00 -8.10 0.94
N HIS A 3 13.75 -8.28 1.40
CA HIS A 3 12.98 -7.16 1.97
C HIS A 3 13.50 -6.66 3.34
N ARG A 4 14.17 -7.52 4.11
CA ARG A 4 14.70 -7.15 5.44
C ARG A 4 15.96 -6.30 5.33
N GLN A 5 16.85 -6.62 4.39
CA GLN A 5 18.07 -5.86 4.12
C GLN A 5 17.75 -4.49 3.50
N ALA A 6 16.77 -4.39 2.60
CA ALA A 6 16.31 -3.11 2.06
C ALA A 6 15.68 -2.16 3.12
N ARG A 7 15.05 -2.72 4.17
CA ARG A 7 14.56 -1.94 5.32
C ARG A 7 15.67 -1.47 6.25
N ILE A 8 16.77 -2.21 6.35
CA ILE A 8 17.93 -1.86 7.16
C ILE A 8 18.75 -0.77 6.46
N ALA A 9 19.01 -0.90 5.15
CA ALA A 9 19.71 0.13 4.37
C ALA A 9 19.00 1.50 4.37
N LYS A 10 17.65 1.52 4.38
CA LYS A 10 16.87 2.76 4.51
C LYS A 10 16.96 3.44 5.88
N LYS A 11 17.48 2.78 6.92
CA LYS A 11 17.65 3.40 8.25
C LYS A 11 18.86 4.34 8.30
N ASP A 12 19.87 4.14 7.45
CA ASP A 12 21.08 4.99 7.45
C ASP A 12 20.93 6.26 6.59
N GLU A 13 19.83 6.37 5.83
CA GLU A 13 19.55 7.52 4.95
C GLU A 13 18.88 8.70 5.69
N PHE A 14 18.18 8.42 6.79
CA PHE A 14 17.36 9.41 7.49
C PHE A 14 17.71 9.51 8.98
N ASP A 15 17.49 10.69 9.55
CA ASP A 15 17.74 10.94 10.96
C ASP A 15 16.86 10.04 11.85
N ASN A 16 17.40 9.71 13.03
CA ASN A 16 16.67 8.91 14.00
C ASN A 16 15.37 9.64 14.39
N ILE A 17 14.30 8.89 14.62
CA ILE A 17 13.03 9.47 15.06
C ILE A 17 13.19 10.31 16.32
N LEU A 18 14.05 9.87 17.24
CA LEU A 18 14.28 10.56 18.51
C LEU A 18 14.96 11.92 18.34
N ASP A 19 15.78 12.11 17.30
CA ASP A 19 16.46 13.38 17.04
C ASP A 19 15.48 14.50 16.69
N PHE A 20 14.28 14.14 16.22
CA PHE A 20 13.19 15.08 15.93
C PHE A 20 12.49 15.63 17.19
N PHE A 21 12.73 15.01 18.35
CA PHE A 21 12.12 15.36 19.63
C PHE A 21 13.18 15.81 20.63
N GLU A 22 12.74 16.54 21.65
CA GLU A 22 13.53 16.87 22.83
C GLU A 22 13.74 15.62 23.70
N ALA A 23 14.63 15.70 24.69
CA ALA A 23 14.89 14.59 25.59
C ALA A 23 13.58 14.13 26.27
N PRO A 24 13.35 12.81 26.39
CA PRO A 24 12.09 12.31 26.91
C PRO A 24 11.95 12.55 28.40
N THR A 25 10.70 12.71 28.85
CA THR A 25 10.36 12.97 30.25
C THR A 25 9.35 11.96 30.78
N SER A 26 9.46 11.67 32.08
CA SER A 26 8.48 10.87 32.82
C SER A 26 7.53 11.80 33.56
N LYS A 27 6.23 11.53 33.50
CA LYS A 27 5.25 12.17 34.37
C LYS A 27 5.03 11.30 35.61
N PRO A 28 4.64 11.89 36.75
CA PRO A 28 4.33 11.12 37.97
C PRO A 28 3.24 10.07 37.80
N THR A 29 2.35 10.26 36.82
CA THR A 29 1.23 9.34 36.50
C THR A 29 1.61 8.20 35.57
N ASP A 30 2.81 8.22 34.99
CA ASP A 30 3.22 7.20 34.03
C ASP A 30 3.57 5.91 34.76
N LYS A 31 3.01 4.80 34.29
CA LYS A 31 3.30 3.45 34.81
C LYS A 31 4.58 2.85 34.22
N SER A 32 5.15 3.48 33.20
CA SER A 32 6.33 3.00 32.51
C SER A 32 7.59 3.31 33.33
N THR A 33 8.51 2.35 33.39
CA THR A 33 9.82 2.54 34.01
C THR A 33 10.70 3.51 33.21
N GLU A 34 10.45 3.66 31.91
CA GLU A 34 11.20 4.55 31.03
C GLU A 34 10.43 5.84 30.68
N PRO A 35 11.14 6.94 30.38
CA PRO A 35 10.52 8.18 29.90
C PRO A 35 9.79 8.00 28.55
N ILE A 36 8.47 8.12 28.56
CA ILE A 36 7.61 7.93 27.37
C ILE A 36 6.99 9.21 26.81
N ASN A 37 7.17 10.37 27.46
CA ASN A 37 6.68 11.64 26.92
C ASN A 37 7.78 12.36 26.13
N TYR A 38 7.44 12.79 24.93
CA TYR A 38 8.35 13.46 24.02
C TYR A 38 7.75 14.80 23.60
N LYS A 39 8.56 15.85 23.64
CA LYS A 39 8.17 17.16 23.13
C LYS A 39 8.80 17.38 21.76
N CYS A 40 8.00 17.77 20.77
CA CYS A 40 8.53 18.03 19.43
C CYS A 40 9.39 19.29 19.43
N LYS A 41 10.62 19.21 18.89
CA LYS A 41 11.55 20.37 18.80
C LYS A 41 10.95 21.52 17.99
N TRP A 42 10.10 21.20 17.03
CA TRP A 42 9.63 22.12 15.99
C TRP A 42 8.26 22.74 16.27
N CYS A 43 7.24 21.95 16.64
CA CYS A 43 5.90 22.47 16.95
C CYS A 43 5.63 22.62 18.45
N LYS A 44 6.56 22.17 19.30
CA LYS A 44 6.44 22.17 20.77
C LYS A 44 5.26 21.35 21.33
N GLY A 45 4.58 20.57 20.49
CA GLY A 45 3.53 19.63 20.91
C GLY A 45 4.09 18.46 21.70
N ASN A 46 3.29 17.95 22.64
CA ASN A 46 3.63 16.80 23.48
C ASN A 46 3.03 15.52 22.88
N TYR A 47 3.84 14.48 22.78
CA TYR A 47 3.47 13.18 22.23
C TYR A 47 3.95 12.07 23.16
N GLN A 48 3.10 11.09 23.42
CA GLN A 48 3.43 9.94 24.24
C GLN A 48 3.73 8.74 23.34
N ALA A 49 4.88 8.10 23.55
CA ALA A 49 5.18 6.81 22.95
C ALA A 49 4.52 5.68 23.73
N HIS A 50 4.32 4.54 23.08
CA HIS A 50 3.95 3.30 23.75
C HIS A 50 5.23 2.59 24.20
N GLU A 51 5.16 1.79 25.27
CA GLU A 51 6.32 1.06 25.83
C GLU A 51 7.06 0.24 24.77
N THR A 52 6.30 -0.40 23.89
CA THR A 52 6.84 -1.27 22.82
C THR A 52 7.01 -0.56 21.48
N THR A 53 6.39 0.61 21.26
CA THR A 53 6.38 1.26 19.94
C THR A 53 6.40 2.78 19.99
N LYS A 54 7.17 3.38 19.07
CA LYS A 54 7.22 4.83 18.85
C LYS A 54 6.17 5.33 17.85
N GLY A 55 5.07 4.58 17.67
CA GLY A 55 4.11 4.79 16.58
C GLY A 55 3.55 6.22 16.52
N ASN A 56 3.27 6.82 17.68
CA ASN A 56 2.78 8.20 17.76
C ASN A 56 3.83 9.23 17.32
N LEU A 57 5.11 8.98 17.62
CA LEU A 57 6.21 9.86 17.19
C LEU A 57 6.35 9.83 15.67
N TRP A 58 6.32 8.64 15.08
CA TRP A 58 6.34 8.46 13.62
C TRP A 58 5.13 9.10 12.95
N ALA A 59 3.93 8.87 13.47
CA ALA A 59 2.70 9.47 12.93
C ALA A 59 2.74 10.99 12.99
N HIS A 60 3.31 11.57 14.06
CA HIS A 60 3.53 13.01 14.14
C HIS A 60 4.56 13.49 13.12
N ARG A 61 5.77 12.92 13.07
CA ARG A 61 6.84 13.40 12.19
C ARG A 61 6.49 13.22 10.71
N ASP A 62 6.08 12.00 10.36
CA ASP A 62 5.98 11.57 8.96
C ASP A 62 4.54 11.67 8.40
N GLY A 63 3.54 11.74 9.28
CA GLY A 63 2.12 11.66 8.94
C GLY A 63 1.57 10.25 9.13
N SER A 64 0.24 10.14 9.23
CA SER A 64 -0.47 8.86 9.39
C SER A 64 -1.13 8.41 8.09
N THR A 65 -1.15 7.09 7.87
CA THR A 65 -1.91 6.47 6.78
C THR A 65 -3.38 6.29 7.12
N GLN A 66 -3.76 6.38 8.40
CA GLN A 66 -5.14 6.17 8.85
C GLN A 66 -6.07 7.28 8.34
N ALA A 67 -7.27 6.89 7.91
CA ALA A 67 -8.31 7.82 7.50
C ALA A 67 -8.68 8.77 8.64
N GLY A 68 -8.90 10.05 8.31
CA GLY A 68 -9.21 11.10 9.29
C GLY A 68 -8.01 11.62 10.11
N LYS A 69 -6.82 11.01 10.00
CA LYS A 69 -5.60 11.52 10.64
C LYS A 69 -4.75 12.36 9.68
N ASN A 70 -3.88 13.19 10.25
CA ASN A 70 -3.01 14.07 9.48
C ASN A 70 -1.94 13.27 8.71
N ALA A 71 -2.03 13.28 7.38
CA ALA A 71 -1.08 12.62 6.48
C ALA A 71 0.19 13.44 6.18
N LYS A 72 0.21 14.74 6.49
CA LYS A 72 1.36 15.63 6.25
C LYS A 72 2.43 15.51 7.35
N GLY A 73 2.00 15.12 8.55
CA GLY A 73 2.85 15.08 9.75
C GLY A 73 2.96 16.45 10.42
N CYS A 74 4.11 16.75 11.01
CA CYS A 74 4.36 17.97 11.76
C CYS A 74 4.20 19.20 10.88
N ILE A 75 3.54 20.24 11.39
CA ILE A 75 3.32 21.51 10.67
C ILE A 75 4.66 22.16 10.27
N ASN A 76 5.66 22.06 11.14
CA ASN A 76 6.99 22.65 10.95
C ASN A 76 7.99 21.67 10.33
N ARG A 77 7.53 20.62 9.65
CA ARG A 77 8.41 19.66 8.96
C ARG A 77 9.27 20.31 7.89
N ASN A 78 8.71 21.25 7.12
CA ASN A 78 9.46 21.96 6.09
C ASN A 78 10.55 22.86 6.69
N LEU A 79 10.29 23.43 7.87
CA LEU A 79 11.30 24.17 8.63
C LEU A 79 12.42 23.23 9.10
N ALA A 80 12.08 22.04 9.60
CA ALA A 80 13.05 21.03 9.99
C ALA A 80 13.97 20.62 8.81
N LYS A 81 13.39 20.36 7.63
CA LYS A 81 14.15 20.07 6.40
C LYS A 81 15.09 21.24 6.03
N LYS A 82 14.60 22.49 6.09
CA LYS A 82 15.40 23.69 5.80
C LYS A 82 16.59 23.87 6.76
N LEU A 83 16.44 23.45 8.00
CA LEU A 83 17.50 23.49 9.02
C LEU A 83 18.39 22.25 9.01
N GLY A 84 18.31 21.43 7.95
CA GLY A 84 19.23 20.33 7.68
C GLY A 84 18.76 18.95 8.13
N ALA A 85 17.54 18.81 8.68
CA ALA A 85 17.04 17.50 9.08
C ALA A 85 16.77 16.60 7.86
N LYS A 86 17.37 15.41 7.84
CA LYS A 86 17.19 14.38 6.82
C LYS A 86 15.94 13.57 7.12
N LEU A 87 14.81 14.07 6.65
CA LEU A 87 13.50 13.44 6.88
C LEU A 87 13.04 12.62 5.67
N PRO A 88 12.42 11.44 5.91
CA PRO A 88 11.80 10.69 4.83
C PRO A 88 10.63 11.48 4.21
N PRO A 89 10.11 11.07 3.04
CA PRO A 89 8.90 11.68 2.49
C PRO A 89 7.69 11.42 3.40
N SER A 90 6.78 12.41 3.45
CA SER A 90 5.53 12.35 4.20
C SER A 90 4.59 11.30 3.66
N VAL A 91 3.63 10.85 4.47
CA VAL A 91 2.57 9.97 3.97
C VAL A 91 1.79 10.66 2.83
N ALA A 92 1.54 11.97 2.92
CA ALA A 92 0.91 12.73 1.86
C ALA A 92 1.77 12.76 0.57
N GLU A 93 3.07 13.03 0.69
CA GLU A 93 4.01 13.03 -0.45
C GLU A 93 4.09 11.65 -1.10
N LYS A 94 4.18 10.57 -0.30
CA LYS A 94 4.16 9.19 -0.80
C LYS A 94 2.88 8.89 -1.58
N LYS A 95 1.71 9.27 -1.03
CA LYS A 95 0.41 9.08 -1.70
C LYS A 95 0.34 9.83 -3.03
N LEU A 96 0.90 11.04 -3.11
CA LEU A 96 0.96 11.79 -4.37
C LEU A 96 1.85 11.10 -5.40
N VAL A 97 3.04 10.66 -5.01
CA VAL A 97 3.95 9.92 -5.90
C VAL A 97 3.31 8.62 -6.38
N ASP A 98 2.70 7.85 -5.48
CA ASP A 98 2.01 6.60 -5.82
C ASP A 98 0.84 6.86 -6.79
N SER A 99 0.09 7.95 -6.60
CA SER A 99 -1.01 8.34 -7.50
C SER A 99 -0.53 8.75 -8.90
N GLN A 100 0.67 9.34 -9.01
CA GLN A 100 1.25 9.77 -10.27
C GLN A 100 1.90 8.61 -11.03
N LEU A 101 2.50 7.66 -10.32
CA LEU A 101 3.13 6.46 -10.90
C LEU A 101 2.10 5.41 -11.33
N LYS A 102 0.90 5.42 -10.74
CA LYS A 102 -0.19 4.47 -11.01
C LYS A 102 -1.52 5.19 -11.23
N PRO A 103 -1.66 5.99 -12.30
CA PRO A 103 -2.91 6.64 -12.63
C PRO A 103 -3.95 5.57 -13.03
N GLY A 104 -4.72 5.09 -12.05
CA GLY A 104 -5.74 4.03 -12.24
C GLY A 104 -5.81 2.99 -11.13
N GLU A 105 -4.75 2.81 -10.33
CA GLU A 105 -4.76 1.91 -9.16
C GLU A 105 -5.05 2.65 -7.84
N ALA A 106 -5.53 3.90 -7.93
CA ALA A 106 -5.90 4.74 -6.79
C ALA A 106 -7.26 4.35 -6.19
N LYS A 107 -7.45 3.07 -5.87
CA LYS A 107 -8.33 2.68 -4.77
C LYS A 107 -7.52 1.70 -3.95
N GLN A 108 -7.18 2.13 -2.74
CA GLN A 108 -6.87 1.21 -1.67
C GLN A 108 -8.07 0.25 -1.62
N SER A 109 -7.90 -0.93 -2.22
CA SER A 109 -8.94 -1.94 -2.28
C SER A 109 -9.31 -2.26 -0.85
N GLY A 110 -10.40 -1.69 -0.35
CA GLY A 110 -11.03 -2.16 0.87
C GLY A 110 -11.47 -3.62 0.69
N ILE A 111 -12.21 -4.14 1.65
CA ILE A 111 -12.78 -5.50 1.60
C ILE A 111 -13.50 -5.75 0.24
N ALA A 112 -14.06 -4.70 -0.39
CA ALA A 112 -14.66 -4.76 -1.72
C ALA A 112 -13.73 -5.32 -2.82
N GLY A 113 -12.45 -4.97 -2.88
CA GLY A 113 -11.56 -5.55 -3.90
C GLY A 113 -10.91 -6.88 -3.48
N PHE A 114 -11.05 -7.28 -2.21
CA PHE A 114 -10.83 -8.67 -1.79
C PHE A 114 -12.02 -9.57 -2.15
N LEU A 115 -13.23 -9.02 -2.16
CA LEU A 115 -14.44 -9.71 -2.64
C LEU A 115 -14.52 -9.73 -4.18
N GLU A 116 -13.94 -8.73 -4.85
CA GLU A 116 -13.65 -8.79 -6.29
C GLU A 116 -12.36 -9.57 -6.60
N VAL A 117 -12.17 -10.76 -6.01
CA VAL A 117 -11.43 -11.79 -6.76
C VAL A 117 -12.32 -12.20 -7.93
N LYS A 118 -12.43 -11.33 -8.94
CA LYS A 118 -12.79 -11.76 -10.28
C LYS A 118 -11.57 -12.56 -10.72
N PRO A 119 -11.63 -13.90 -10.82
CA PRO A 119 -10.53 -14.63 -11.44
C PRO A 119 -10.32 -13.97 -12.80
N THR A 120 -9.11 -13.48 -13.05
CA THR A 120 -8.74 -12.95 -14.35
C THR A 120 -9.16 -13.98 -15.38
N PHE A 121 -10.01 -13.60 -16.33
CA PHE A 121 -10.48 -14.54 -17.34
C PHE A 121 -9.28 -15.11 -18.10
N VAL A 122 -9.02 -16.41 -17.93
CA VAL A 122 -7.83 -17.07 -18.49
C VAL A 122 -8.23 -17.84 -19.75
N ASN A 123 -7.83 -17.33 -20.92
CA ASN A 123 -8.09 -17.98 -22.21
C ASN A 123 -7.59 -19.43 -22.26
N ARG A 124 -6.50 -19.77 -21.56
CA ARG A 124 -6.02 -21.15 -21.44
C ARG A 124 -7.08 -22.08 -20.85
N VAL A 125 -7.74 -21.67 -19.76
CA VAL A 125 -8.75 -22.49 -19.07
C VAL A 125 -10.01 -22.61 -19.91
N LEU A 126 -10.46 -21.52 -20.54
CA LEU A 126 -11.56 -21.55 -21.51
C LEU A 126 -11.31 -22.60 -22.60
N ASN A 127 -10.15 -22.53 -23.26
CA ASN A 127 -9.84 -23.43 -24.38
C ASN A 127 -9.65 -24.88 -23.91
N GLN A 128 -9.13 -25.12 -22.70
CA GLN A 128 -9.11 -26.47 -22.12
C GLN A 128 -10.51 -27.04 -21.89
N MET A 129 -11.46 -26.23 -21.40
CA MET A 129 -12.85 -26.66 -21.24
C MET A 129 -13.53 -26.94 -22.58
N LEU A 130 -13.32 -26.07 -23.57
CA LEU A 130 -13.83 -26.26 -24.93
C LEU A 130 -13.27 -27.53 -25.57
N MET A 131 -11.98 -27.81 -25.38
CA MET A 131 -11.35 -29.05 -25.82
C MET A 131 -11.98 -30.29 -25.22
N ILE A 132 -12.21 -30.29 -23.90
CA ILE A 132 -12.86 -31.41 -23.21
C ILE A 132 -14.29 -31.61 -23.71
N TRP A 133 -15.05 -30.52 -23.90
CA TRP A 133 -16.39 -30.57 -24.47
C TRP A 133 -16.39 -31.12 -25.91
N GLN A 134 -15.48 -30.64 -26.74
CA GLN A 134 -15.34 -31.03 -28.14
C GLN A 134 -15.02 -32.53 -28.26
N VAL A 135 -14.10 -33.05 -27.45
CA VAL A 135 -13.76 -34.48 -27.40
C VAL A 135 -14.96 -35.31 -26.93
N ARG A 136 -15.65 -34.87 -25.88
CA ARG A 136 -16.84 -35.58 -25.36
C ARG A 136 -17.99 -35.66 -26.35
N GLN A 137 -18.10 -34.68 -27.25
CA GLN A 137 -19.16 -34.62 -28.27
C GLN A 137 -18.68 -35.08 -29.66
N ALA A 138 -17.45 -35.61 -29.77
CA ALA A 138 -16.83 -36.03 -31.03
C ALA A 138 -16.92 -34.96 -32.14
N LEU A 139 -16.74 -33.69 -31.77
CA LEU A 139 -16.84 -32.56 -32.70
C LEU A 139 -15.50 -32.29 -33.41
N PRO A 140 -15.52 -31.89 -34.70
CA PRO A 140 -14.29 -31.53 -35.42
C PRO A 140 -13.76 -30.18 -34.93
N TRP A 141 -12.45 -29.99 -35.05
CA TRP A 141 -11.74 -28.77 -34.62
C TRP A 141 -12.27 -27.49 -35.27
N SER A 142 -12.73 -27.60 -36.52
CA SER A 142 -13.38 -26.50 -37.25
C SER A 142 -14.61 -25.92 -36.55
N ARG A 143 -15.24 -26.64 -35.61
CA ARG A 143 -16.37 -26.11 -34.82
C ARG A 143 -15.98 -24.94 -33.94
N LEU A 144 -14.73 -24.82 -33.51
CA LEU A 144 -14.25 -23.64 -32.77
C LEU A 144 -14.05 -22.40 -33.66
N GLN A 145 -14.07 -22.58 -34.99
CA GLN A 145 -14.05 -21.48 -35.96
C GLN A 145 -15.46 -20.97 -36.31
N ASP A 146 -16.52 -21.59 -35.79
CA ASP A 146 -17.89 -21.20 -36.07
C ASP A 146 -18.18 -19.73 -35.67
N PRO A 147 -18.70 -18.89 -36.58
CA PRO A 147 -18.94 -17.48 -36.31
C PRO A 147 -19.93 -17.21 -35.17
N HIS A 148 -20.98 -18.03 -35.04
CA HIS A 148 -22.02 -17.84 -34.02
C HIS A 148 -21.50 -18.24 -32.64
N LEU A 149 -20.70 -19.31 -32.57
CA LEU A 149 -20.03 -19.71 -31.34
C LEU A 149 -19.07 -18.61 -30.85
N ARG A 150 -18.25 -18.06 -31.75
CA ARG A 150 -17.34 -16.95 -31.42
C ARG A 150 -18.09 -15.71 -30.96
N ALA A 151 -19.18 -15.35 -31.64
CA ALA A 151 -20.03 -14.22 -31.25
C ALA A 151 -20.63 -14.41 -29.84
N THR A 152 -21.04 -15.64 -29.49
CA THR A 152 -21.61 -15.96 -28.18
C THR A 152 -20.57 -15.78 -27.05
N PHE A 153 -19.33 -16.24 -27.28
CA PHE A 153 -18.25 -16.04 -26.32
C PHE A 153 -17.83 -14.57 -26.20
N LEU A 154 -17.80 -13.82 -27.30
CA LEU A 154 -17.53 -12.37 -27.26
C LEU A 154 -18.63 -11.58 -26.55
N TYR A 155 -19.91 -11.96 -26.74
CA TYR A 155 -21.04 -11.36 -26.02
C TYR A 155 -20.94 -11.59 -24.51
N THR A 156 -20.60 -12.81 -24.08
CA THR A 156 -20.47 -13.15 -22.65
C THR A 156 -19.21 -12.58 -22.02
N ASN A 157 -18.11 -12.49 -22.77
CA ASN A 157 -16.87 -11.89 -22.32
C ASN A 157 -16.01 -11.40 -23.50
N LEU A 158 -15.82 -10.07 -23.61
CA LEU A 158 -15.01 -9.45 -24.67
C LEU A 158 -13.54 -9.91 -24.71
N LYS A 159 -13.02 -10.50 -23.62
CA LYS A 159 -11.65 -11.04 -23.55
C LYS A 159 -11.56 -12.51 -24.01
N ALA A 160 -12.67 -13.13 -24.38
CA ALA A 160 -12.72 -14.50 -24.85
C ALA A 160 -12.11 -14.65 -26.24
N VAL A 161 -11.11 -15.52 -26.33
CA VAL A 161 -10.42 -15.89 -27.56
C VAL A 161 -10.44 -17.41 -27.67
N LEU A 162 -11.08 -17.90 -28.75
CA LEU A 162 -11.15 -19.32 -29.07
C LEU A 162 -10.00 -19.68 -30.01
N TYR A 163 -9.20 -20.66 -29.61
CA TYR A 163 -8.15 -21.26 -30.43
C TYR A 163 -8.75 -22.44 -31.17
N GLY A 164 -9.01 -22.22 -32.45
CA GLY A 164 -9.64 -23.12 -33.40
C GLY A 164 -8.96 -22.97 -34.74
#